data_AF-A0A8T6M1Z4-F1
#
_entry.id   AF-A0A8T6M1Z4-F1
#
_cell.length_a   1.000
_cell.length_b   1.000
_cell.length_c   1.000
_cell.angle_alpha   90.00
_cell.angle_beta   90.00
_cell.angle_gamma   90.00
#
_symmetry.space_group_name_H-M   'P 1'
#
loop_
_entity.id
_entity.type
_entity.pdbx_description
1 polymer ?
#
loop_
_entity_poly.entity_id
_entity_poly.type
_entity_poly.pdbx_seq_one_letter_code
_entity_poly.pdbx_strand_id
1 'polypeptide(L)'
;MVKNKQIQVILSEEADEQIMKLNEIVGEEIKRGIKKSENQILLKSSKRAIDILKSNPFAGTHVKKSLMPEKYIKNYDASNLWKFDLSNFWRMIYTVKGNDIEIISFILDIVDHNTYNKIFGYRKK
;
A
#
# COMPACT_ATOMS: atom_id res chain seq x y z
N MET A 1 0.69 -19.81 -13.57
CA MET A 1 -0.46 -19.74 -12.63
C MET A 1 0.00 -20.28 -11.29
N VAL A 2 -0.07 -19.48 -10.22
CA VAL A 2 0.27 -19.88 -8.85
C VAL A 2 -0.86 -20.79 -8.34
N LYS A 3 -0.84 -22.08 -8.67
CA LYS A 3 -1.83 -23.04 -8.15
C LYS A 3 -1.25 -23.65 -6.87
N ASN A 4 -1.90 -23.37 -5.74
CA ASN A 4 -1.73 -23.96 -4.39
C ASN A 4 -0.97 -23.16 -3.31
N LYS A 5 -0.54 -21.91 -3.56
CA LYS A 5 0.04 -21.09 -2.48
C LYS A 5 -1.05 -20.30 -1.74
N GLN A 6 -1.01 -20.30 -0.41
CA GLN A 6 -1.85 -19.42 0.40
C GLN A 6 -1.38 -17.98 0.22
N ILE A 7 -2.30 -17.06 -0.09
CA ILE A 7 -1.97 -15.64 -0.24
C ILE A 7 -2.47 -14.88 0.98
N GLN A 8 -1.58 -14.11 1.60
CA GLN A 8 -1.89 -13.26 2.73
C GLN A 8 -1.50 -11.82 2.44
N VAL A 9 -2.25 -10.90 3.05
CA VAL A 9 -1.92 -9.47 3.07
C VAL A 9 -1.78 -9.07 4.53
N ILE A 10 -0.62 -8.53 4.89
CA ILE A 10 -0.30 -8.08 6.24
C ILE A 10 0.06 -6.60 6.16
N LEU A 11 -0.38 -5.79 7.12
CA LEU A 11 -0.06 -4.37 7.19
C LEU A 11 1.04 -4.15 8.23
N SER A 12 1.98 -3.26 7.95
CA SER A 12 2.84 -2.66 8.96
C SER A 12 2.02 -1.79 9.92
N GLU A 13 2.61 -1.45 11.06
CA GLU A 13 2.01 -0.50 12.01
C GLU A 13 1.68 0.84 11.32
N GLU A 14 2.60 1.37 10.51
CA GLU A 14 2.38 2.63 9.80
C GLU A 14 1.23 2.54 8.78
N ALA A 15 1.14 1.43 8.03
CA ALA A 15 0.07 1.23 7.07
C ALA A 15 -1.29 1.04 7.75
N ASP A 16 -1.33 0.29 8.86
CA ASP A 16 -2.53 0.06 9.63
C ASP A 16 -3.05 1.37 10.26
N GLU A 17 -2.17 2.15 10.87
CA GLU A 17 -2.52 3.48 11.39
C GLU A 17 -3.12 4.40 10.31
N GLN A 18 -2.56 4.41 9.10
CA GLN A 18 -3.09 5.23 8.01
C GLN A 18 -4.50 4.78 7.60
N ILE A 19 -4.74 3.47 7.53
CA ILE A 19 -6.07 2.93 7.25
C ILE A 19 -7.05 3.23 8.39
N MET A 20 -6.64 3.12 9.66
CA MET A 20 -7.47 3.45 10.81
C MET A 20 -7.89 4.92 10.79
N LYS A 21 -6.93 5.85 10.67
CA LYS A 21 -7.19 7.30 10.57
C LYS A 21 -8.14 7.61 9.41
N LEU A 22 -7.94 6.97 8.26
CA LEU A 22 -8.79 7.17 7.10
C LEU A 22 -10.22 6.63 7.30
N ASN A 23 -10.38 5.48 7.95
CA ASN A 23 -11.71 4.96 8.29
C ASN A 23 -12.44 5.89 9.27
N GLU A 24 -11.74 6.45 10.27
CA GLU A 24 -12.32 7.40 11.23
C GLU A 24 -12.84 8.65 10.52
N ILE A 25 -12.01 9.28 9.69
CA ILE A 25 -12.39 10.47 8.89
C ILE A 25 -13.61 10.17 8.02
N VAL A 26 -13.59 9.04 7.29
CA VAL A 26 -14.72 8.65 6.44
C VAL A 26 -15.99 8.37 7.26
N GLY A 27 -15.86 7.78 8.44
CA GLY A 27 -16.98 7.57 9.36
C GLY A 27 -17.64 8.90 9.76
N GLU A 28 -16.85 9.91 10.11
CA GLU A 28 -17.34 11.24 10.45
C GLU A 28 -17.97 11.96 9.25
N GLU A 29 -17.39 11.85 8.06
CA GLU A 29 -17.97 12.39 6.83
C GLU A 29 -19.36 11.81 6.54
N ILE A 30 -19.50 10.49 6.68
CA ILE A 30 -20.78 9.80 6.48
C ILE A 30 -21.81 10.28 7.51
N LYS A 31 -21.43 10.41 8.79
CA LYS A 31 -22.31 10.95 9.85
C LYS A 31 -22.79 12.37 9.53
N ARG A 32 -21.96 13.18 8.88
CA ARG A 32 -22.30 14.55 8.44
C ARG A 32 -23.09 14.60 7.13
N GLY A 33 -23.43 13.45 6.54
CA GLY A 33 -24.17 13.36 5.28
C GLY A 33 -23.35 13.65 4.03
N ILE A 34 -22.01 13.65 4.12
CA ILE A 34 -21.12 13.81 2.97
C ILE A 34 -21.15 12.52 2.14
N LYS A 35 -21.75 12.60 0.95
CA LYS A 35 -21.99 11.43 0.08
C LYS A 35 -20.77 11.01 -0.76
N LYS A 36 -19.81 11.91 -0.96
CA LYS A 36 -18.61 11.68 -1.74
C LYS A 36 -17.52 12.67 -1.33
N SER A 37 -16.35 12.15 -1.00
CA SER A 37 -15.16 12.92 -0.65
C SER A 37 -13.91 12.25 -1.21
N GLU A 38 -12.79 12.97 -1.22
CA GLU A 38 -11.49 12.38 -1.55
C GLU A 38 -11.10 11.25 -0.59
N ASN A 39 -11.41 11.39 0.71
CA ASN A 39 -11.14 10.38 1.73
C ASN A 39 -11.94 9.09 1.48
N GLN A 40 -13.21 9.19 1.14
CA GLN A 40 -14.05 8.03 0.80
C GLN A 40 -13.54 7.30 -0.44
N ILE A 41 -13.12 8.05 -1.46
CA ILE A 41 -12.54 7.47 -2.68
C ILE A 41 -11.20 6.79 -2.37
N LEU A 42 -10.35 7.42 -1.56
CA LEU A 42 -9.07 6.86 -1.11
C LEU A 42 -9.28 5.57 -0.32
N LEU A 43 -10.21 5.55 0.63
CA LEU A 43 -10.49 4.37 1.44
C LEU A 43 -10.98 3.22 0.56
N LYS A 44 -11.89 3.51 -0.37
CA LYS A 44 -12.40 2.53 -1.33
C LYS A 44 -11.29 1.99 -2.24
N SER A 45 -10.41 2.85 -2.74
CA SER A 45 -9.29 2.43 -3.59
C SER A 45 -8.27 1.58 -2.82
N SER A 46 -8.00 1.92 -1.55
CA SER A 46 -7.10 1.17 -0.66
C SER A 46 -7.64 -0.22 -0.35
N LYS A 47 -8.93 -0.33 0.00
CA LYS A 47 -9.61 -1.63 0.23
C LYS A 47 -9.57 -2.49 -1.04
N ARG A 48 -9.87 -1.89 -2.20
CA ARG A 48 -9.77 -2.56 -3.49
C ARG A 48 -8.35 -3.06 -3.79
N ALA A 49 -7.32 -2.27 -3.51
CA ALA A 49 -5.94 -2.67 -3.70
C ALA A 49 -5.59 -3.88 -2.81
N ILE A 50 -5.99 -3.87 -1.53
CA ILE A 50 -5.81 -5.00 -0.61
C ILE A 50 -6.48 -6.27 -1.17
N ASP A 51 -7.73 -6.16 -1.65
CA ASP A 51 -8.45 -7.32 -2.19
C ASP A 51 -7.82 -7.84 -3.49
N ILE A 52 -7.30 -6.96 -4.34
CA ILE A 52 -6.51 -7.36 -5.50
C ILE A 52 -5.26 -8.12 -5.05
N LEU A 53 -4.52 -7.62 -4.05
CA LEU A 53 -3.30 -8.27 -3.56
C LEU A 53 -3.55 -9.65 -2.95
N LYS A 54 -4.72 -9.89 -2.35
CA LYS A 54 -5.14 -11.22 -1.88
C LYS A 54 -5.27 -12.25 -3.01
N SER A 55 -5.53 -11.80 -4.24
CA SER A 55 -5.66 -12.68 -5.42
C SER A 55 -4.41 -12.67 -6.31
N ASN A 56 -3.69 -11.55 -6.35
CA ASN A 56 -2.50 -11.34 -7.14
C ASN A 56 -1.50 -10.43 -6.40
N PRO A 57 -0.56 -11.00 -5.64
CA PRO A 57 0.49 -10.26 -4.92
C PRO A 57 1.33 -9.35 -5.82
N PHE A 58 1.47 -9.69 -7.10
CA PHE A 58 2.31 -8.97 -8.06
C PHE A 58 1.54 -7.96 -8.91
N ALA A 59 0.32 -7.58 -8.50
CA ALA A 59 -0.53 -6.66 -9.26
C ALA A 59 -0.02 -5.20 -9.29
N GLY A 60 0.93 -4.83 -8.43
CA GLY A 60 1.56 -3.52 -8.43
C GLY A 60 2.65 -3.36 -9.50
N THR A 61 3.26 -2.18 -9.51
CA THR A 61 4.47 -1.89 -10.30
C THR A 61 5.71 -2.22 -9.48
N HIS A 62 6.59 -3.06 -10.02
CA HIS A 62 7.87 -3.38 -9.40
C HIS A 62 8.81 -2.16 -9.40
N VAL A 63 9.37 -1.83 -8.24
CA VAL A 63 10.37 -0.76 -8.08
C VAL A 63 11.75 -1.36 -8.32
N LYS A 64 12.54 -0.73 -9.19
CA LYS A 64 13.93 -1.16 -9.44
C LYS A 64 14.73 -1.14 -8.14
N LYS A 65 15.53 -2.18 -7.89
CA LYS A 65 16.34 -2.31 -6.66
C LYS A 65 17.22 -1.09 -6.37
N SER A 66 17.78 -0.46 -7.42
CA SER A 66 18.58 0.76 -7.29
C SER A 66 17.79 2.01 -6.88
N LEU A 67 16.46 1.97 -6.94
CA LEU A 67 15.56 3.05 -6.54
C LEU A 67 14.86 2.76 -5.21
N MET A 68 15.19 1.65 -4.53
CA MET A 68 14.57 1.29 -3.26
C MET A 68 15.08 2.21 -2.15
N PRO A 69 14.20 2.92 -1.44
CA PRO A 69 14.57 3.72 -0.27
C PRO A 69 15.18 2.87 0.84
N GLU A 70 16.25 3.38 1.48
CA GLU A 70 16.92 2.67 2.58
C GLU A 70 16.01 2.37 3.76
N LYS A 71 15.02 3.23 4.05
CA LYS A 71 14.01 3.02 5.10
C LYS A 71 13.41 1.62 4.99
N TYR A 72 13.01 1.21 3.78
CA TYR A 72 12.31 -0.06 3.60
C TYR A 72 13.23 -1.27 3.72
N ILE A 73 14.49 -1.11 3.32
CA ILE A 73 15.52 -2.15 3.44
C ILE A 73 15.87 -2.33 4.93
N LYS A 74 16.14 -1.24 5.65
CA LYS A 74 16.61 -1.28 7.04
C LYS A 74 15.52 -1.64 8.03
N ASN A 75 14.29 -1.14 7.85
CA ASN A 75 13.24 -1.31 8.86
C ASN A 75 12.40 -2.57 8.66
N TYR A 76 12.31 -3.09 7.44
CA TYR A 76 11.42 -4.23 7.12
C TYR A 76 12.12 -5.39 6.39
N ASP A 77 13.45 -5.31 6.23
CA ASP A 77 14.24 -6.28 5.48
C ASP A 77 13.63 -6.57 4.10
N ALA A 78 13.29 -5.49 3.39
CA ALA A 78 12.66 -5.60 2.07
C ALA A 78 13.72 -5.95 1.01
N SER A 79 13.63 -7.16 0.45
CA SER A 79 14.48 -7.60 -0.67
C SER A 79 13.97 -7.16 -2.04
N ASN A 80 12.69 -6.80 -2.12
CA ASN A 80 11.99 -6.25 -3.27
C ASN A 80 10.96 -5.21 -2.80
N LEU A 81 10.56 -4.32 -3.70
CA LEU A 81 9.56 -3.30 -3.40
C LEU A 81 8.60 -3.13 -4.58
N TRP A 82 7.33 -2.98 -4.26
CA TRP A 82 6.24 -2.80 -5.19
C TRP A 82 5.46 -1.56 -4.80
N LYS A 83 4.84 -0.95 -5.81
CA LYS A 83 4.00 0.23 -5.66
C LYS A 83 2.67 -0.02 -6.33
N PHE A 84 1.58 0.17 -5.60
CA PHE A 84 0.23 0.20 -6.13
C PHE A 84 -0.27 1.65 -6.13
N ASP A 85 -0.67 2.17 -7.29
CA ASP A 85 -1.24 3.51 -7.39
C ASP A 85 -2.69 3.50 -6.89
N LEU A 86 -3.00 4.40 -5.95
CA LEU A 86 -4.32 4.62 -5.38
C LEU A 86 -4.93 5.90 -5.95
N SER A 87 -6.17 6.19 -5.58
CA SER A 87 -6.80 7.45 -5.97
C SER A 87 -6.09 8.66 -5.36
N ASN A 88 -6.30 9.84 -5.96
CA ASN A 88 -5.78 11.12 -5.46
C ASN A 88 -4.25 11.13 -5.32
N PHE A 89 -3.56 10.43 -6.21
CA PHE A 89 -2.09 10.32 -6.24
C PHE A 89 -1.46 9.70 -4.99
N TRP A 90 -2.24 8.98 -4.19
CA TRP A 90 -1.72 8.15 -3.11
C TRP A 90 -1.10 6.87 -3.65
N ARG A 91 -0.18 6.29 -2.88
CA ARG A 91 0.54 5.07 -3.23
C ARG A 91 0.59 4.14 -2.05
N MET A 92 0.26 2.88 -2.29
CA MET A 92 0.51 1.77 -1.38
C MET A 92 1.86 1.16 -1.73
N ILE A 93 2.77 1.15 -0.78
CA ILE A 93 4.11 0.58 -0.92
C ILE A 93 4.13 -0.73 -0.17
N TYR A 94 4.59 -1.79 -0.82
CA TYR A 94 4.57 -3.12 -0.22
C TYR A 94 5.74 -3.97 -0.72
N THR A 95 6.08 -5.00 0.04
CA THR A 95 7.05 -6.03 -0.37
C THR A 95 6.32 -7.37 -0.49
N VAL A 96 6.76 -8.20 -1.44
CA VAL A 96 6.24 -9.57 -1.57
C VAL A 96 7.28 -10.52 -1.02
N LYS A 97 6.91 -11.24 0.03
CA LYS A 97 7.69 -12.35 0.60
C LYS A 97 6.95 -13.64 0.32
N GLY A 98 7.65 -14.75 0.17
CA GLY A 98 6.99 -16.02 -0.06
C GLY A 98 7.94 -17.18 -0.11
N ASN A 99 7.39 -18.37 0.13
CA ASN A 99 8.04 -19.65 0.01
C ASN A 99 7.17 -20.58 -0.85
N ASP A 100 7.35 -21.89 -0.77
CA ASP A 100 6.58 -22.85 -1.56
C ASP A 100 5.13 -23.04 -1.10
N ILE A 101 4.79 -22.58 0.10
CA ILE A 101 3.50 -22.77 0.76
C ILE A 101 2.68 -21.48 0.76
N GLU A 102 3.31 -20.33 1.00
CA GLU A 102 2.63 -19.04 1.15
C GLU A 102 3.30 -17.90 0.38
N ILE A 103 2.49 -16.91 0.02
CA ILE A 103 2.93 -15.60 -0.48
C ILE A 103 2.28 -14.52 0.39
N ILE A 104 3.11 -13.66 0.95
CA ILE A 104 2.72 -12.54 1.80
C ILE A 104 3.00 -11.24 1.06
N SER A 105 1.95 -10.47 0.79
CA SER A 105 2.08 -9.06 0.46
C SER A 105 2.10 -8.26 1.76
N PHE A 106 3.27 -7.81 2.18
CA PHE A 106 3.44 -7.00 3.38
C PHE A 106 3.42 -5.51 3.01
N ILE A 107 2.32 -4.84 3.34
CA ILE A 107 2.08 -3.41 3.06
C ILE A 107 2.88 -2.60 4.07
N LEU A 108 3.85 -1.82 3.59
CA LEU A 108 4.81 -1.08 4.41
C LEU A 108 4.34 0.33 4.72
N ASP A 109 3.71 0.99 3.75
CA ASP A 109 3.30 2.39 3.86
C ASP A 109 2.14 2.68 2.88
N ILE A 110 1.25 3.59 3.27
CA ILE A 110 0.24 4.19 2.38
C ILE A 110 0.41 5.70 2.49
N VAL A 111 0.87 6.33 1.41
CA VAL A 111 1.36 7.72 1.46
C VAL A 111 0.88 8.56 0.29
N ASP A 112 0.73 9.86 0.55
CA ASP A 112 0.40 10.85 -0.46
C ASP A 112 1.58 11.10 -1.44
N HIS A 113 1.33 11.93 -2.46
CA HIS A 113 2.35 12.23 -3.45
C HIS A 113 3.58 12.94 -2.89
N ASN A 114 3.39 13.88 -1.95
CA ASN A 114 4.50 14.66 -1.40
C ASN A 114 5.42 13.77 -0.55
N THR A 115 4.84 12.93 0.29
CA THR A 115 5.56 12.01 1.17
C THR A 115 6.25 10.92 0.35
N TYR A 116 5.57 10.40 -0.68
CA TYR A 116 6.19 9.48 -1.64
C TYR A 116 7.44 10.08 -2.28
N ASN A 117 7.37 11.30 -2.82
CA ASN A 117 8.53 11.93 -3.45
C ASN A 117 9.69 12.12 -2.47
N LYS A 118 9.39 12.50 -1.22
CA LYS A 118 10.40 12.64 -0.16
C LYS A 118 11.09 11.31 0.14
N ILE A 119 10.30 10.25 0.33
CA ILE A 119 10.82 8.90 0.63
C ILE A 119 11.71 8.38 -0.51
N PHE A 120 11.32 8.63 -1.76
CA PHE A 120 12.05 8.17 -2.95
C PHE A 120 13.13 9.15 -3.44
N GLY A 121 13.34 10.27 -2.75
CA GLY A 121 14.33 11.28 -3.14
C GLY A 121 14.03 11.98 -4.47
N TYR A 122 12.77 11.99 -4.91
CA TYR A 122 12.35 12.63 -6.15
C TYR A 122 12.21 14.15 -5.94
N ARG A 123 12.83 14.92 -6.84
CA ARG A 123 12.68 16.38 -6.87
C ARG A 123 11.31 16.74 -7.45
N LYS A 124 10.65 17.75 -6.85
CA LYS A 124 9.51 18.40 -7.50
C LYS A 124 10.01 19.01 -8.80
N LYS A 125 9.41 18.62 -9.92
CA LYS A 125 9.58 19.33 -11.20
C LYS A 125 8.71 20.57 -11.21
#